data_AF-A0A2V9QLX5-F1
#
_entry.id   AF-A0A2V9QLX5-F1
#
_cell.length_a   1.000
_cell.length_b   1.000
_cell.length_c   1.000
_cell.angle_alpha   90.00
_cell.angle_beta   90.00
_cell.angle_gamma   90.00
#
_symmetry.space_group_name_H-M   'P 1'
#
loop_
_entity.id
_entity.type
_entity.pdbx_description
1 polymer ?
#
loop_
_entity_poly.entity_id
_entity_poly.type
_entity_poly.pdbx_seq_one_letter_code
_entity_poly.pdbx_strand_id
1 'polypeptide(L)'
;MKAYFPSRQPASGGAGVACVRCGYDILDALHLDHKENDGVHHRRSQGAGGSGAGMRTYRWVCQFPDEARKRLQILCANCHQIKTSIGYLPTEPPMTKEQITFLARESWELDCED
;
A
#
# COMPACT_ATOMS: atom_id res chain seq x y z
N MET A 1 15.40 2.73 -16.21
CA MET A 1 15.83 3.28 -14.89
C MET A 1 15.07 2.54 -13.81
N LYS A 2 15.75 1.83 -12.89
CA LYS A 2 15.09 1.20 -11.73
C LYS A 2 15.21 2.17 -10.55
N ALA A 3 14.08 2.72 -10.09
CA ALA A 3 14.04 3.41 -8.81
C ALA A 3 14.24 2.35 -7.72
N TYR A 4 15.45 2.33 -7.15
CA TYR A 4 15.76 1.55 -5.96
C TYR A 4 15.16 2.31 -4.78
N PHE A 5 13.98 1.88 -4.32
CA PHE A 5 13.42 2.38 -3.08
C PHE A 5 14.16 1.70 -1.92
N PRO A 6 14.98 2.42 -1.13
CA PRO A 6 15.61 1.82 0.04
C PRO A 6 14.50 1.30 0.94
N SER A 7 14.62 0.05 1.38
CA SER A 7 13.68 -0.57 2.30
C SER A 7 13.59 0.30 3.55
N ARG A 8 12.51 1.07 3.69
CA ARG A 8 12.22 1.80 4.93
C ARG A 8 12.15 0.75 6.03
N GLN A 9 13.04 0.84 7.01
CA GLN A 9 12.97 -0.03 8.18
C GLN A 9 11.62 0.19 8.86
N PRO A 10 10.99 -0.85 9.41
CA PRO A 10 9.76 -0.71 10.20
C PRO A 10 9.99 0.33 11.29
N ALA A 11 8.99 1.19 11.52
CA ALA A 11 9.09 2.28 12.49
C ALA A 11 9.40 1.78 13.92
N SER A 12 9.06 0.53 14.23
CA SER A 12 9.35 -0.11 15.53
C SER A 12 10.74 -0.75 15.65
N GLY A 13 11.58 -0.74 14.60
CA GLY A 13 12.92 -1.34 14.65
C GLY A 13 12.95 -2.88 14.72
N GLY A 14 11.81 -3.56 14.58
CA GLY A 14 11.75 -5.03 14.55
C GLY A 14 12.17 -5.63 13.21
N ALA A 15 12.64 -6.88 13.19
CA ALA A 15 12.86 -7.67 11.97
C ALA A 15 11.52 -8.13 11.31
N GLY A 16 10.51 -7.25 11.32
CA GLY A 16 9.10 -7.57 11.12
C GLY A 16 8.56 -7.20 9.73
N VAL A 17 7.36 -7.69 9.47
CA VAL A 17 6.57 -7.40 8.28
C VAL A 17 6.01 -5.98 8.38
N ALA A 18 6.20 -5.16 7.34
CA ALA A 18 5.76 -3.77 7.32
C ALA A 18 5.22 -3.33 5.95
N CYS A 19 4.45 -2.25 5.95
CA CYS A 19 4.00 -1.56 4.76
C CYS A 19 5.20 -1.04 3.97
N VAL A 20 5.35 -1.49 2.72
CA VAL A 20 6.49 -1.13 1.86
C VAL A 20 6.55 0.37 1.54
N ARG A 21 5.44 1.10 1.73
CA ARG A 21 5.35 2.55 1.45
C ARG A 21 5.66 3.41 2.67
N CYS A 22 4.92 3.23 3.77
CA CYS A 22 5.00 4.12 4.92
C CYS A 22 5.72 3.51 6.14
N GLY A 23 6.11 2.23 6.10
CA GLY A 23 6.80 1.58 7.21
C GLY A 23 5.91 1.20 8.41
N TYR A 24 4.59 1.44 8.31
CA TYR A 24 3.61 0.99 9.31
C TYR A 24 3.66 -0.54 9.43
N ASP A 25 3.69 -1.06 10.66
CA ASP A 25 4.09 -2.44 10.97
C ASP A 25 3.14 -3.18 11.93
N ILE A 26 1.99 -2.58 12.26
CA ILE A 26 0.94 -3.29 13.02
C ILE A 26 0.24 -4.28 12.08
N LEU A 27 0.49 -5.57 12.31
CA LEU A 27 0.06 -6.68 11.47
C LEU A 27 -1.44 -6.66 11.13
N ASP A 28 -2.29 -6.32 12.10
CA ASP A 28 -3.76 -6.29 11.95
C ASP A 28 -4.26 -5.25 10.94
N ALA A 29 -3.43 -4.27 10.60
CA ALA A 29 -3.74 -3.24 9.60
C ALA A 29 -2.90 -3.39 8.32
N LEU A 30 -2.21 -4.52 8.13
CA LEU A 30 -1.50 -4.86 6.91
C LEU A 30 -2.35 -5.71 5.96
N HIS A 31 -2.21 -5.40 4.67
CA HIS A 31 -2.92 -6.05 3.57
C HIS A 31 -1.91 -6.56 2.53
N LEU A 32 -2.23 -7.71 1.93
CA LEU A 32 -1.57 -8.18 0.72
C LEU A 32 -2.23 -7.54 -0.50
N ASP A 33 -1.43 -6.82 -1.28
CA ASP A 33 -1.86 -6.08 -2.46
C ASP A 33 -1.08 -6.51 -3.71
N HIS A 34 -1.73 -6.50 -4.87
CA HIS A 34 -1.11 -6.83 -6.15
C HIS A 34 -0.33 -5.65 -6.69
N LYS A 35 0.99 -5.77 -6.89
CA LYS A 35 1.85 -4.67 -7.37
C LYS A 35 1.32 -4.03 -8.66
N GLU A 36 0.96 -4.88 -9.63
CA GLU A 36 0.52 -4.49 -10.98
C GLU A 36 -0.99 -4.25 -11.11
N ASN A 37 -1.73 -4.12 -10.00
CA ASN A 37 -3.19 -3.98 -9.98
C ASN A 37 -3.95 -5.13 -10.71
N ASP A 38 -3.31 -6.28 -10.89
CA ASP A 38 -3.81 -7.43 -11.65
C ASP A 38 -4.58 -8.44 -10.78
N GLY A 39 -4.97 -8.03 -9.57
CA GLY A 39 -5.60 -8.92 -8.60
C GLY A 39 -6.90 -9.56 -9.10
N VAL A 40 -7.63 -8.87 -9.99
CA VAL A 40 -8.82 -9.44 -10.66
C VAL A 40 -8.43 -10.64 -11.52
N HIS A 41 -7.38 -10.51 -12.34
CA HIS A 41 -6.90 -11.59 -13.20
C HIS A 41 -6.36 -12.76 -12.37
N HIS A 42 -5.56 -12.46 -11.34
CA HIS A 42 -5.03 -13.49 -10.44
C HIS A 42 -6.14 -14.26 -9.71
N ARG A 43 -7.15 -13.57 -9.17
CA ARG A 43 -8.29 -14.25 -8.52
C ARG A 43 -9.09 -15.09 -9.50
N ARG A 44 -9.23 -14.64 -10.75
CA ARG A 44 -9.89 -15.41 -11.81
C ARG A 44 -9.12 -16.67 -12.18
N SER A 45 -7.79 -16.59 -12.31
CA SER A 45 -6.94 -17.75 -12.62
C SER A 45 -6.95 -18.81 -11.53
N GLN A 46 -7.33 -18.46 -10.30
CA GLN A 46 -7.51 -19.39 -9.18
C GLN A 46 -8.92 -20.00 -9.08
N GLY A 47 -9.73 -19.94 -10.15
CA GLY A 47 -11.08 -20.52 -10.15
C GLY A 47 -12.19 -19.52 -9.76
N ALA A 48 -12.14 -18.32 -10.34
CA ALA A 48 -13.19 -17.29 -10.33
C ALA A 48 -13.38 -16.44 -9.05
N GLY A 49 -13.95 -15.24 -9.27
CA GLY A 49 -14.28 -14.24 -8.26
C GLY A 49 -15.61 -14.55 -7.56
N GLY A 50 -15.66 -14.34 -6.25
CA GLY A 50 -16.82 -14.66 -5.41
C GLY A 50 -16.38 -14.98 -3.98
N SER A 51 -17.31 -15.52 -3.18
CA SER A 51 -17.04 -15.92 -1.79
C SER A 51 -15.83 -16.85 -1.70
N GLY A 52 -14.91 -16.54 -0.77
CA GLY A 52 -13.68 -17.32 -0.56
C GLY A 52 -12.51 -16.98 -1.50
N ALA A 53 -12.63 -16.01 -2.42
CA ALA A 53 -11.51 -15.60 -3.27
C ALA A 53 -10.30 -15.09 -2.47
N GLY A 54 -10.54 -14.43 -1.33
CA GLY A 54 -9.50 -14.04 -0.39
C GLY A 54 -8.77 -15.24 0.20
N MET A 55 -9.51 -16.24 0.70
CA MET A 55 -8.93 -17.46 1.27
C MET A 55 -8.09 -18.24 0.25
N ARG A 56 -8.52 -18.32 -1.01
CA ARG A 56 -7.72 -18.93 -2.09
C ARG A 56 -6.41 -18.19 -2.33
N THR A 57 -6.46 -16.86 -2.31
CA THR A 57 -5.26 -16.03 -2.42
C THR A 57 -4.29 -16.31 -1.27
N TYR A 58 -4.76 -16.39 -0.01
CA TYR A 58 -3.92 -16.74 1.13
C TYR A 58 -3.29 -18.13 1.01
N ARG A 59 -4.08 -19.15 0.64
CA ARG A 59 -3.57 -20.50 0.40
C ARG A 59 -2.49 -20.52 -0.69
N TRP A 60 -2.71 -19.79 -1.77
CA TRP A 60 -1.73 -19.67 -2.85
C TRP A 60 -0.43 -19.02 -2.37
N VAL A 61 -0.49 -17.99 -1.53
CA VAL A 61 0.72 -17.36 -0.95
C VAL A 61 1.52 -18.37 -0.12
N CYS A 62 0.84 -19.21 0.67
CA CYS A 62 1.51 -20.25 1.46
C CYS A 62 2.13 -21.35 0.58
N GLN A 63 1.54 -21.64 -0.58
CA GLN A 63 2.02 -22.67 -1.51
C GLN A 63 3.16 -22.19 -2.43
N PHE A 64 3.14 -20.91 -2.82
CA PHE A 64 4.06 -20.31 -3.79
C PHE A 64 4.69 -19.02 -3.24
N PRO A 65 5.48 -19.08 -2.16
CA PRO A 65 5.97 -17.89 -1.45
C PRO A 65 6.90 -17.02 -2.29
N ASP A 66 7.70 -17.61 -3.20
CA ASP A 66 8.63 -16.86 -4.03
C ASP A 66 7.94 -16.11 -5.16
N GLU A 67 6.94 -16.72 -5.81
CA GLU A 67 6.06 -16.07 -6.76
C GLU A 67 5.22 -14.99 -6.08
N ALA A 68 4.71 -15.27 -4.88
CA ALA A 68 3.96 -14.30 -4.09
C ALA A 68 4.80 -13.06 -3.78
N ARG A 69 6.07 -13.22 -3.34
CA ARG A 69 6.98 -12.08 -3.09
C ARG A 69 7.24 -11.22 -4.34
N LYS A 70 7.26 -11.84 -5.52
CA LYS A 70 7.41 -11.12 -6.80
C LYS A 70 6.16 -10.31 -7.13
N ARG A 71 4.97 -10.90 -6.99
CA ARG A 71 3.69 -10.34 -7.48
C ARG A 71 2.97 -9.44 -6.46
N LEU A 72 3.10 -9.74 -5.18
CA LEU A 72 2.41 -9.06 -4.09
C LEU A 72 3.32 -8.11 -3.33
N GLN A 73 2.72 -7.08 -2.75
CA GLN A 73 3.33 -6.15 -1.82
C GLN A 73 2.49 -6.06 -0.55
N ILE A 74 3.12 -5.59 0.53
CA ILE A 74 2.45 -5.41 1.81
C ILE A 74 2.19 -3.93 1.99
N LEU A 75 0.92 -3.56 2.19
CA LEU A 75 0.49 -2.18 2.40
C LEU A 75 -0.33 -2.08 3.68
N CYS A 76 -0.22 -0.96 4.39
CA CYS A 76 -1.19 -0.67 5.45
C CYS A 76 -2.55 -0.31 4.84
N ALA A 77 -3.62 -0.41 5.64
CA ALA A 77 -4.98 -0.09 5.24
C ALA A 77 -5.10 1.27 4.52
N ASN A 78 -4.43 2.31 5.04
CA ASN A 78 -4.45 3.65 4.42
C ASN A 78 -3.76 3.68 3.05
N CYS A 79 -2.59 3.05 2.93
CA CYS A 79 -1.88 3.01 1.65
C CYS A 79 -2.65 2.18 0.60
N HIS A 80 -3.22 1.05 1.02
CA HIS A 80 -4.07 0.22 0.17
C HIS A 80 -5.32 0.99 -0.30
N GLN A 81 -5.99 1.73 0.60
CA GLN A 81 -7.14 2.53 0.26
C GLN A 81 -6.79 3.64 -0.75
N ILE A 82 -5.70 4.38 -0.53
CA ILE A 82 -5.23 5.40 -1.47
C ILE A 82 -5.00 4.76 -2.84
N LYS A 83 -4.25 3.65 -2.91
CA LYS A 83 -4.00 2.95 -4.17
C LYS A 83 -5.30 2.58 -4.90
N THR A 84 -6.27 2.05 -4.16
CA THR A 84 -7.55 1.62 -4.71
C THR A 84 -8.39 2.79 -5.20
N SER A 85 -8.37 3.91 -4.47
CA SER A 85 -9.15 5.11 -4.81
C SER A 85 -8.63 5.86 -6.03
N ILE A 86 -7.30 5.99 -6.19
CA ILE A 86 -6.69 6.78 -7.29
C ILE A 86 -6.03 5.91 -8.38
N GLY A 87 -6.02 4.59 -8.22
CA GLY A 87 -5.49 3.62 -9.18
C GLY A 87 -3.97 3.39 -9.12
N TYR A 88 -3.22 4.23 -8.42
CA TYR A 88 -1.77 4.09 -8.25
C TYR A 88 -1.30 4.60 -6.88
N LEU A 89 -0.10 4.19 -6.46
CA LEU A 89 0.58 4.82 -5.32
C LEU A 89 1.53 5.89 -5.87
N PRO A 90 1.38 7.17 -5.48
CA PRO A 90 2.34 8.21 -5.85
C PRO A 90 3.76 7.78 -5.48
N THR A 91 4.69 8.00 -6.41
CA THR A 91 6.13 7.71 -6.22
C THR A 91 6.76 8.64 -5.17
N GLU A 92 6.20 9.83 -5.03
CA GLU A 92 6.53 10.76 -3.96
C GLU A 92 5.92 10.25 -2.63
N PRO A 93 6.68 10.31 -1.51
CA PRO A 93 6.10 10.10 -0.20
C PRO A 93 4.97 11.11 0.04
N PRO A 94 3.97 10.77 0.86
CA PRO A 94 2.96 11.75 1.25
C PRO A 94 3.66 12.99 1.82
N MET A 95 3.11 14.17 1.51
CA MET A 95 3.59 15.44 2.04
C MET A 95 3.80 15.33 3.55
N THR A 96 4.88 15.94 4.04
CA THR A 96 5.15 15.97 5.47
C THR A 96 4.04 16.75 6.19
N LYS A 97 3.88 16.50 7.48
CA LYS A 97 2.88 17.22 8.29
C LYS A 97 3.11 18.72 8.23
N GLU A 98 4.36 19.15 8.13
CA GLU A 98 4.79 20.53 8.01
C GLU A 98 4.35 21.13 6.67
N GLN A 99 4.53 20.39 5.57
CA GLN A 99 4.06 20.81 4.23
C GLN A 99 2.54 20.95 4.18
N ILE A 100 1.80 20.00 4.77
CA ILE A 100 0.33 20.07 4.84
C ILE A 100 -0.11 21.27 5.69
N THR A 101 0.54 21.49 6.85
CA THR A 101 0.22 22.60 7.74
C THR A 101 0.52 23.96 7.10
N PHE A 102 1.59 24.05 6.32
CA PHE A 102 1.95 25.25 5.56
C PHE A 102 0.87 25.58 4.52
N LEU A 103 0.51 24.62 3.67
CA LEU A 103 -0.54 24.80 2.65
C LEU A 103 -1.91 25.10 3.27
N ALA A 104 -2.24 24.44 4.39
CA ALA A 104 -3.49 24.68 5.09
C ALA A 104 -3.52 26.07 5.76
N ARG A 105 -2.39 26.70 6.07
CA ARG A 105 -2.37 28.09 6.59
C ARG A 105 -2.57 29.09 5.46
N GLU A 106 -1.82 28.95 4.37
CA GLU A 106 -1.95 29.85 3.20
C GLU A 106 -3.37 29.80 2.60
N SER A 107 -3.99 28.62 2.57
CA SER A 107 -5.35 28.46 2.03
C SER A 107 -6.45 29.09 2.89
N TRP A 108 -6.20 29.39 4.17
CA TRP A 108 -7.19 30.03 5.06
C TRP A 108 -7.00 31.55 5.15
N GLU A 109 -5.82 32.07 4.77
CA GLU A 109 -5.54 33.51 4.75
C GLU A 109 -6.02 34.19 3.47
N LEU A 110 -6.30 33.44 2.40
CA LEU A 110 -6.77 33.97 1.10
C LEU A 110 -8.30 34.20 1.00
N ASP A 111 -9.08 33.78 1.99
CA ASP A 111 -10.55 33.93 2.00
C ASP A 111 -11.02 35.08 2.92
N CYS A 112 -10.12 35.96 3.38
CA CYS A 112 -10.42 37.06 4.32
C CYS A 112 -10.09 38.47 3.80
N GLU A 113 -9.99 38.68 2.48
CA GLU A 113 -9.98 40.02 1.91
C GLU A 113 -11.37 40.35 1.35
N ASP A 114 -12.06 41.27 2.05
CA ASP A 114 -13.41 41.82 1.79
C ASP A 114 -13.53 42.54 0.43
#